data_AF-A0A950GDA4-F1
#
_entry.id   AF-A0A950GDA4-F1
#
_cell.length_a   1.000
_cell.length_b   1.000
_cell.length_c   1.000
_cell.angle_alpha   90.00
_cell.angle_beta   90.00
_cell.angle_gamma   90.00
#
_symmetry.space_group_name_H-M   'P 1'
#
loop_
_entity.id
_entity.type
_entity.pdbx_description
1 polymer ?
#
loop_
_entity_poly.entity_id
_entity_poly.type
_entity_poly.pdbx_seq_one_letter_code
_entity_poly.pdbx_strand_id
1 'polypeptide(L)'
;MRCVCSAAGDVVWEASDRICGKRLRPLLPVLVEAMERHGHLQLAPEVCAGLLAMSAATMDRALCVVRERAGGRARRRAAPSAAIRRSVPVRTFSDWRDPAPGFFEADLVAHCGPVAS
;
A
#
# COMPACT_ATOMS: atom_id res chain seq x y z
N MET A 1 18.01 16.89 -11.99
CA MET A 1 17.76 16.45 -10.59
C MET A 1 16.34 15.95 -10.35
N ARG A 2 15.27 16.73 -10.63
CA ARG A 2 13.86 16.30 -10.41
C ARG A 2 13.45 14.98 -11.08
N CYS A 3 13.88 14.70 -12.32
CA CYS A 3 13.53 13.44 -13.00
C CYS A 3 14.14 12.20 -12.31
N VAL A 4 15.38 12.29 -11.83
CA VAL A 4 16.08 11.15 -11.20
C VAL A 4 15.49 10.84 -9.83
N CYS A 5 15.17 11.86 -9.03
CA CYS A 5 14.47 11.67 -7.76
C CYS A 5 13.05 11.12 -7.95
N SER A 6 12.39 11.44 -9.08
CA SER A 6 11.08 10.86 -9.42
C SER A 6 11.21 9.35 -9.65
N ALA A 7 12.14 8.92 -10.51
CA ALA A 7 12.31 7.49 -10.83
C ALA A 7 12.71 6.66 -9.60
N ALA A 8 13.61 7.18 -8.75
CA ALA A 8 13.97 6.52 -7.49
C ALA A 8 12.76 6.41 -6.53
N GLY A 9 11.96 7.48 -6.43
CA GLY A 9 10.74 7.49 -5.63
C GLY A 9 9.70 6.48 -6.12
N ASP A 10 9.58 6.28 -7.43
CA ASP A 10 8.63 5.33 -8.03
C ASP A 10 8.99 3.88 -7.67
N VAL A 11 10.27 3.52 -7.74
CA VAL A 11 10.77 2.18 -7.39
C VAL A 11 10.55 1.87 -5.91
N VAL A 12 10.88 2.81 -5.03
CA VAL A 12 10.66 2.67 -3.58
C VAL A 12 9.16 2.60 -3.27
N TRP A 13 8.34 3.38 -3.98
CA TRP A 13 6.89 3.37 -3.80
C TRP A 13 6.24 2.05 -4.24
N GLU A 14 6.66 1.49 -5.38
CA GLU A 14 6.20 0.16 -5.83
C GLU A 14 6.64 -0.94 -4.85
N ALA A 15 7.88 -0.91 -4.36
CA ALA A 15 8.38 -1.86 -3.36
C ALA A 15 7.62 -1.79 -2.01
N SER A 16 6.99 -0.63 -1.72
CA SER A 16 6.22 -0.41 -0.49
C SER A 16 4.73 -0.75 -0.61
N ASP A 17 4.32 -1.55 -1.59
CA ASP A 17 2.91 -1.85 -1.88
C ASP A 17 2.05 -0.59 -2.12
N ARG A 18 2.65 0.45 -2.72
CA ARG A 18 1.94 1.64 -3.19
C ARG A 18 1.23 2.43 -2.06
N ILE A 19 1.81 2.43 -0.85
CA ILE A 19 1.27 3.20 0.30
C ILE A 19 1.26 4.71 0.03
N CYS A 20 0.47 5.45 0.82
CA CYS A 20 0.40 6.91 0.71
C CYS A 20 1.66 7.60 1.24
N GLY A 21 1.96 8.81 0.75
CA GLY A 21 3.16 9.58 1.12
C GLY A 21 3.33 9.78 2.63
N LYS A 22 2.22 9.88 3.38
CA LYS A 22 2.24 9.99 4.85
C LYS A 22 2.85 8.76 5.53
N ARG A 23 2.61 7.55 5.00
CA ARG A 23 3.18 6.30 5.51
C ARG A 23 4.53 5.99 4.87
N LEU A 24 4.72 6.37 3.61
CA LEU A 24 5.97 6.19 2.90
C LEU A 24 7.11 7.00 3.52
N ARG A 25 6.87 8.26 3.90
CA ARG A 25 7.90 9.14 4.46
C ARG A 25 8.64 8.60 5.69
N PRO A 26 7.97 8.10 6.74
CA PRO A 26 8.68 7.50 7.87
C PRO A 26 9.34 6.16 7.52
N LEU A 27 8.84 5.43 6.51
CA LEU A 27 9.35 4.13 6.10
C LEU A 27 10.59 4.23 5.18
N LEU A 28 10.71 5.34 4.46
CA LEU A 28 11.73 5.61 3.44
C LEU A 28 13.17 5.29 3.87
N PRO A 29 13.66 5.71 5.06
CA PRO A 29 15.03 5.42 5.48
C PRO A 29 15.31 3.92 5.54
N VAL A 30 14.39 3.16 6.13
CA VAL A 30 14.50 1.70 6.29
C VAL A 30 14.43 1.01 4.92
N LEU A 31 13.52 1.46 4.06
CA LEU A 31 13.33 0.86 2.74
C LEU A 31 14.53 1.09 1.83
N VAL A 32 15.04 2.33 1.76
CA VAL A 32 16.20 2.68 0.93
C VAL A 32 17.44 1.91 1.41
N GLU A 33 17.69 1.88 2.72
CA GLU A 33 18.83 1.15 3.28
C GLU A 33 18.76 -0.36 2.96
N ALA A 34 17.58 -0.97 3.14
CA ALA A 34 17.39 -2.39 2.83
C ALA A 34 17.59 -2.67 1.33
N MET A 35 17.05 -1.81 0.46
CA MET A 35 17.16 -1.97 -0.99
C MET A 35 18.59 -1.79 -1.49
N GLU A 36 19.35 -0.84 -0.94
CA GLU A 36 20.77 -0.67 -1.25
C GLU A 36 21.58 -1.88 -0.78
N ARG A 37 21.33 -2.37 0.44
CA ARG A 37 22.00 -3.55 1.01
C ARG A 37 21.78 -4.81 0.17
N HIS A 38 20.58 -4.98 -0.38
CA HIS A 38 20.23 -6.11 -1.23
C HIS A 38 20.53 -5.89 -2.72
N GLY A 39 21.10 -4.73 -3.10
CA GLY A 39 21.46 -4.42 -4.48
C GLY A 39 20.27 -4.14 -5.41
N HIS A 40 19.09 -3.90 -4.86
CA HIS A 40 17.88 -3.53 -5.63
C HIS A 40 17.87 -2.06 -6.02
N LEU A 41 18.70 -1.23 -5.37
CA LEU A 41 18.77 0.20 -5.61
C LEU A 41 20.22 0.68 -5.47
N GLN A 42 20.64 1.57 -6.38
CA GLN A 42 21.92 2.29 -6.28
C GLN A 42 21.63 3.77 -6.51
N LEU A 43 21.57 4.54 -5.42
CA LEU A 43 21.35 5.98 -5.49
C LEU A 43 22.67 6.72 -5.35
N ALA A 44 22.83 7.79 -6.14
CA ALA A 44 23.84 8.78 -5.83
C ALA A 44 23.50 9.46 -4.48
N PRO A 45 24.51 9.83 -3.66
CA PRO A 45 24.28 10.42 -2.34
C PRO A 45 23.33 11.63 -2.35
N GLU A 46 23.39 12.44 -3.40
CA GLU A 46 22.56 13.63 -3.57
C GLU A 46 21.09 13.27 -3.84
N VAL A 47 20.86 12.16 -4.54
CA VAL A 47 19.51 11.63 -4.82
C VAL A 47 18.91 11.03 -3.56
N CYS A 48 19.71 10.27 -2.78
CA CYS A 48 19.29 9.70 -1.51
C CYS A 48 18.94 10.82 -0.50
N ALA A 49 19.80 11.82 -0.35
CA ALA A 49 19.55 12.98 0.50
C ALA A 49 18.29 13.75 0.06
N GLY A 50 18.12 13.96 -1.24
CA GLY A 50 16.93 14.60 -1.80
C GLY A 50 15.64 13.82 -1.51
N LEU A 51 15.67 12.50 -1.67
CA LEU A 51 14.53 11.61 -1.44
C LEU A 51 14.13 11.58 0.05
N LEU A 52 15.11 11.50 0.95
CA LEU A 52 14.87 11.52 2.40
C LEU A 52 14.40 12.89 2.92
N ALA A 53 14.83 13.98 2.29
CA ALA A 53 14.40 15.34 2.65
C ALA A 53 12.98 15.69 2.17
N MET A 54 12.40 14.92 1.24
CA MET A 54 11.06 15.20 0.73
C MET A 54 10.00 15.15 1.83
N SER A 55 9.02 16.05 1.76
CA SER A 55 7.82 15.98 2.59
C SER A 55 6.82 14.99 2.01
N ALA A 56 5.93 14.45 2.86
CA ALA A 56 4.88 13.52 2.44
C ALA A 56 4.00 14.11 1.32
N ALA A 57 3.64 15.40 1.44
CA ALA A 57 2.85 16.09 0.43
C ALA A 57 3.59 16.28 -0.91
N THR A 58 4.92 16.43 -0.87
CA THR A 58 5.73 16.51 -2.09
C THR A 58 5.89 15.14 -2.74
N MET A 59 6.05 14.07 -1.96
CA MET A 59 6.00 12.69 -2.46
C MET A 59 4.67 12.38 -3.12
N ASP A 60 3.55 12.69 -2.46
CA ASP A 60 2.21 12.42 -3.02
C ASP A 60 1.97 13.16 -4.35
N ARG A 61 2.46 14.40 -4.48
CA ARG A 61 2.42 15.15 -5.74
C ARG A 61 3.32 14.54 -6.83
N ALA A 62 4.54 14.12 -6.47
CA ALA A 62 5.47 13.50 -7.41
C ALA A 62 4.92 12.15 -7.95
N LEU A 63 4.32 11.36 -7.06
CA LEU A 63 3.74 10.06 -7.38
C LEU A 63 2.38 10.14 -8.06
N CYS A 64 1.77 11.33 -8.20
CA CYS A 64 0.40 11.48 -8.73
C CYS A 64 0.26 10.86 -10.12
N VAL A 65 1.15 11.23 -11.05
CA VAL A 65 1.14 10.73 -12.44
C VAL A 65 1.39 9.23 -12.48
N VAL A 66 2.27 8.73 -11.62
CA VAL A 66 2.64 7.31 -11.56
C VAL A 66 1.49 6.48 -10.99
N ARG A 67 0.77 6.99 -9.99
CA ARG A 67 -0.44 6.38 -9.44
C ARG A 67 -1.57 6.25 -10.46
N GLU A 68 -1.75 7.27 -11.28
CA GLU A 68 -2.75 7.26 -12.36
C GLU A 68 -2.41 6.20 -13.40
N ARG A 69 -1.14 6.11 -13.81
CA ARG A 69 -0.64 5.11 -14.78
C ARG A 69 -0.59 3.68 -14.23
N ALA A 70 -0.21 3.53 -12.97
CA ALA A 70 -0.06 2.25 -12.29
C ALA A 70 -1.41 1.55 -12.04
N GLY A 71 -2.53 2.20 -12.37
CA GLY A 71 -3.81 1.53 -12.59
C GLY A 71 -4.23 0.68 -11.40
N GLY A 72 -4.27 1.26 -10.20
CA GLY A 72 -4.94 0.59 -9.09
C GLY A 72 -6.42 0.46 -9.45
N ARG A 73 -6.89 -0.77 -9.68
CA ARG A 73 -8.33 -1.10 -9.82
C ARG A 73 -9.08 -0.21 -8.85
N ALA A 74 -10.01 0.62 -9.34
CA ALA A 74 -10.83 1.47 -8.50
C ALA A 74 -11.32 0.58 -7.35
N ARG A 75 -10.76 0.76 -6.13
CA ARG A 75 -11.13 -0.06 -4.98
C ARG A 75 -12.64 0.05 -4.92
N ARG A 76 -13.33 -1.10 -5.02
CA ARG A 76 -14.80 -1.14 -5.11
C ARG A 76 -15.35 -0.22 -4.03
N ARG A 77 -15.76 0.99 -4.43
CA ARG A 77 -16.35 1.99 -3.53
C ARG A 77 -17.79 1.61 -3.20
N ALA A 78 -18.37 0.73 -4.02
CA ALA A 78 -19.66 0.14 -3.75
C ALA A 78 -19.47 -0.99 -2.74
N ALA A 79 -20.15 -0.85 -1.60
CA ALA A 79 -20.46 -1.99 -0.75
C ALA A 79 -21.09 -3.10 -1.62
N PRO A 80 -20.86 -4.39 -1.31
CA PRO A 80 -21.56 -5.48 -1.99
C PRO A 80 -23.07 -5.18 -2.02
N SER A 81 -23.77 -5.55 -3.08
CA SER A 81 -25.21 -5.33 -3.13
C SER A 81 -25.89 -6.03 -1.95
N ALA A 82 -27.06 -5.54 -1.53
CA ALA A 82 -27.84 -6.20 -0.47
C ALA A 82 -28.23 -7.65 -0.83
N ALA A 83 -28.14 -8.03 -2.11
CA ALA A 83 -28.31 -9.40 -2.57
C ALA A 83 -27.09 -10.27 -2.19
N ILE A 84 -25.86 -9.80 -2.43
CA ILE A 84 -24.63 -10.54 -2.09
C ILE A 84 -24.47 -10.71 -0.58
N ARG A 85 -24.81 -9.66 0.21
CA ARG A 85 -24.79 -9.77 1.68
C ARG A 85 -25.79 -10.79 2.23
N ARG A 86 -26.90 -11.05 1.51
CA ARG A 86 -27.89 -12.04 1.91
C ARG A 86 -27.53 -13.45 1.47
N SER A 87 -26.75 -13.61 0.39
CA SER A 87 -26.33 -14.94 -0.09
C SER A 87 -25.15 -15.51 0.69
N VAL A 88 -24.39 -14.69 1.41
CA VAL A 88 -23.27 -15.12 2.25
C VAL A 88 -23.57 -14.75 3.71
N PRO A 89 -24.20 -15.65 4.49
CA PRO A 89 -24.51 -15.39 5.88
C PRO A 89 -23.22 -15.29 6.70
N VAL A 90 -23.08 -14.23 7.48
CA VAL A 90 -22.00 -14.11 8.48
C VAL A 90 -22.28 -15.11 9.58
N ARG A 91 -21.43 -16.13 9.72
CA ARG A 91 -21.56 -17.14 10.76
C ARG A 91 -20.98 -16.59 12.06
N THR A 92 -21.77 -16.67 13.12
CA THR A 92 -21.32 -16.30 14.46
C THR A 92 -20.77 -17.54 15.18
N PHE A 93 -20.18 -17.35 16.36
CA PHE A 93 -19.66 -18.45 17.17
C PHE A 93 -20.69 -19.58 17.40
N SER A 94 -21.97 -19.25 17.59
CA SER A 94 -23.05 -20.24 17.74
C SER A 94 -23.36 -21.04 16.47
N ASP A 95 -23.02 -20.50 15.30
CA ASP A 95 -23.28 -21.15 14.01
C ASP A 95 -22.14 -22.10 13.59
N TRP A 96 -21.05 -22.15 14.37
CA TRP A 96 -19.83 -22.90 14.05
C TRP A 96 -20.07 -24.42 14.04
N ARG A 97 -21.00 -24.93 14.87
CA ARG A 97 -21.42 -26.35 14.94
C ARG A 97 -20.27 -27.37 15.07
N ASP A 98 -19.18 -26.98 15.74
CA ASP A 98 -18.05 -27.84 16.10
C ASP A 98 -17.56 -28.76 14.96
N PRO A 99 -17.02 -28.17 13.88
CA PRO A 99 -16.56 -28.94 12.73
C PRO A 99 -15.32 -29.75 13.10
N ALA A 100 -15.08 -30.84 12.37
CA ALA A 100 -13.92 -31.68 12.63
C ALA A 100 -12.61 -30.86 12.54
N PRO A 101 -11.52 -31.30 13.21
CA PRO A 101 -10.21 -30.67 13.07
C PRO A 101 -9.79 -30.58 11.58
N GLY A 102 -9.40 -29.38 11.14
CA GLY A 102 -9.04 -29.08 9.74
C GLY A 102 -9.95 -28.09 9.02
N PHE A 103 -11.08 -27.71 9.63
CA PHE A 103 -11.97 -26.67 9.10
C PHE A 103 -11.65 -25.31 9.75
N PHE A 104 -11.50 -24.28 8.93
CA PHE A 104 -11.34 -22.89 9.38
C PHE A 104 -12.07 -21.93 8.42
N GLU A 105 -12.47 -20.77 8.94
CA GLU A 105 -13.09 -19.69 8.17
C GLU A 105 -12.18 -18.46 8.29
N ALA A 106 -12.02 -17.73 7.19
CA ALA A 106 -11.15 -16.57 7.12
C ALA A 106 -11.87 -15.41 6.42
N ASP A 107 -12.03 -14.30 7.14
CA ASP A 107 -12.63 -13.08 6.61
C ASP A 107 -11.56 -12.06 6.22
N LEU A 108 -11.76 -11.40 5.07
CA LEU A 108 -10.90 -10.31 4.63
C LEU A 108 -11.56 -8.96 4.94
N VAL A 109 -10.87 -8.13 5.74
CA VAL A 109 -11.31 -6.77 6.03
C VAL A 109 -10.57 -5.78 5.12
N ALA A 110 -11.33 -5.00 4.36
CA ALA A 110 -10.77 -3.96 3.52
C ALA A 110 -10.52 -2.67 4.34
N HIS A 111 -9.27 -2.43 4.73
CA HIS A 111 -8.85 -1.22 5.46
C HIS A 111 -8.69 0.02 4.56
N CYS A 112 -9.67 0.31 3.72
CA CYS A 112 -9.69 1.52 2.89
C CYS A 112 -10.68 2.54 3.47
N GLY A 113 -10.23 3.32 4.46
CA GLY A 113 -10.96 4.50 4.94
C GLY A 113 -10.71 5.73 4.04
N PRO A 114 -11.68 6.66 3.90
CA PRO A 114 -11.44 7.99 3.32
C PRO A 114 -10.49 8.84 4.20
N VAL A 115 -10.36 8.49 5.47
CA VAL A 115 -9.41 9.04 6.45
C VAL A 115 -8.65 7.88 7.09
N ALA A 116 -7.50 7.53 6.53
CA ALA A 116 -6.52 6.75 7.26
C ALA A 116 -5.64 7.75 8.02
N SER A 117 -5.78 7.77 9.34
CA SER A 117 -4.82 8.37 10.28
C SER A 117 -3.45 7.72 10.12
#